data_AF-A0A7W5CLU7-F1
#
_entry.id   AF-A0A7W5CLU7-F1
#
_cell.length_a   1.000
_cell.length_b   1.000
_cell.length_c   1.000
_cell.angle_alpha   90.00
_cell.angle_beta   90.00
_cell.angle_gamma   90.00
#
_symmetry.space_group_name_H-M   'P 1'
#
loop_
_entity.id
_entity.type
_entity.pdbx_description
1 polymer ?
#
loop_
_entity_poly.entity_id
_entity_poly.type
_entity_poly.pdbx_seq_one_letter_code
_entity_poly.pdbx_strand_id
1 'polypeptide(L)' 'MASFDKQIVRDWLAANWDKTGTPPALPAEIVARTAERYRELLSRLTS' A
#
# COMPACT_ATOMS: atom_id res chain seq x y z
N MET A 1 -13.77 -0.35 -10.38
CA MET A 1 -12.97 -1.56 -10.03
C MET A 1 -12.04 -1.17 -8.91
N ALA A 2 -12.08 -1.86 -7.76
CA ALA A 2 -11.10 -1.61 -6.71
C ALA A 2 -9.71 -1.89 -7.28
N SER A 3 -8.84 -0.88 -7.31
CA SER A 3 -7.47 -1.09 -7.78
C SER A 3 -6.72 -1.87 -6.70
N PHE A 4 -6.22 -3.06 -7.05
CA PHE A 4 -5.35 -3.86 -6.19
C PHE A 4 -3.88 -3.53 -6.43
N ASP A 5 -3.60 -2.24 -6.60
CA ASP A 5 -2.26 -1.71 -6.70
C ASP A 5 -1.79 -1.18 -5.33
N LYS A 6 -0.60 -0.56 -5.32
CA LYS A 6 -0.01 0.01 -4.11
C LYS A 6 -0.55 1.41 -3.76
N GLN A 7 -1.80 1.75 -4.12
CA GLN A 7 -2.35 3.10 -3.89
C GLN A 7 -2.29 3.50 -2.42
N ILE A 8 -2.52 2.58 -1.48
CA ILE A 8 -2.41 2.83 -0.03
C ILE A 8 -1.02 3.40 0.34
N VAL A 9 0.04 2.82 -0.22
CA VAL A 9 1.41 3.29 0.01
C VAL A 9 1.66 4.62 -0.69
N ARG A 10 1.15 4.79 -1.91
CA ARG A 10 1.31 6.05 -2.66
C ARG A 10 0.63 7.22 -1.97
N ASP A 11 -0.59 7.03 -1.48
CA ASP A 11 -1.36 8.04 -0.77
C ASP A 11 -0.66 8.44 0.52
N TRP A 12 -0.15 7.44 1.26
CA TRP A 12 0.62 7.71 2.48
C TRP A 12 1.91 8.48 2.18
N LEU A 13 2.67 8.06 1.17
CA LEU A 13 3.89 8.77 0.78
C LEU A 13 3.58 10.18 0.27
N ALA A 14 2.51 10.38 -0.50
CA ALA A 14 2.12 11.71 -0.98
C ALA A 14 1.75 12.67 0.17
N ALA A 15 1.22 12.14 1.27
CA ALA A 15 0.86 12.94 2.44
C ALA A 15 2.02 13.17 3.42
N ASN A 16 3.02 12.27 3.45
CA ASN A 16 4.06 12.25 4.50
C ASN A 16 5.49 12.41 3.97
N TRP A 17 5.66 12.51 2.65
CA TRP A 17 6.96 12.65 2.02
C TRP A 17 6.88 13.63 0.85
N ASP A 18 7.75 14.62 0.86
CA ASP A 18 7.88 15.64 -0.20
C ASP A 18 8.52 15.10 -1.49
N LYS A 19 8.78 13.79 -1.56
CA LYS A 19 9.44 13.09 -2.68
C LYS A 19 10.88 13.52 -2.89
N THR A 20 11.51 14.11 -1.87
CA THR A 20 12.92 14.49 -1.90
C THR A 20 13.73 13.63 -0.92
N GLY A 21 14.97 13.28 -1.31
CA GLY A 21 15.85 12.45 -0.49
C GLY A 21 15.37 10.99 -0.34
N THR A 22 15.64 10.39 0.81
CA THR A 22 15.23 9.01 1.13
C THR A 22 13.82 9.01 1.71
N PRO A 23 12.88 8.19 1.17
CA PRO A 23 11.54 8.11 1.73
C PRO A 23 11.54 7.59 3.17
N PRO A 24 10.62 8.09 4.01
CA PRO A 24 10.50 7.61 5.38
C PRO A 24 10.03 6.15 5.41
N ALA A 25 10.39 5.45 6.48
CA ALA A 25 9.91 4.10 6.72
C ALA A 25 8.38 4.10 6.87
N LEU A 26 7.72 3.13 6.21
CA LEU A 26 6.26 3.02 6.28
C LEU A 26 5.83 2.56 7.68
N PRO A 27 4.79 3.17 8.28
CA PRO A 27 4.17 2.67 9.49
C PRO A 27 3.65 1.25 9.31
N ALA A 28 3.73 0.45 10.37
CA ALA A 28 3.32 -0.95 10.34
C ALA A 28 1.85 -1.13 9.91
N GLU A 29 0.97 -0.20 10.27
CA GLU A 29 -0.44 -0.20 9.86
C GLU A 29 -0.64 -0.07 8.34
N ILE A 30 0.18 0.73 7.67
CA ILE A 30 0.11 0.94 6.22
C ILE A 30 0.58 -0.31 5.49
N VAL A 31 1.64 -0.94 6.00
CA VAL A 31 2.15 -2.23 5.52
C VAL A 31 1.08 -3.31 5.69
N ALA A 32 0.47 -3.42 6.87
CA ALA A 32 -0.55 -4.41 7.17
C ALA A 32 -1.79 -4.26 6.27
N ARG A 33 -2.30 -3.03 6.09
CA ARG A 33 -3.43 -2.74 5.21
C ARG A 33 -3.13 -3.08 3.75
N THR A 34 -1.92 -2.75 3.28
CA THR A 34 -1.50 -3.07 1.92
C THR A 34 -1.39 -4.58 1.72
N ALA A 35 -0.82 -5.30 2.69
CA ALA A 35 -0.70 -6.75 2.66
C ALA A 35 -2.07 -7.45 2.68
N GLU A 36 -3.03 -6.96 3.46
CA GLU A 36 -4.40 -7.48 3.50
C GLU A 36 -5.07 -7.39 2.12
N ARG A 37 -4.94 -6.24 1.45
CA ARG A 37 -5.50 -6.04 0.12
C ARG A 37 -4.91 -7.01 -0.91
N TYR A 38 -3.61 -7.28 -0.83
CA TYR A 38 -2.97 -8.28 -1.69
C TYR A 38 -3.39 -9.71 -1.37
N ARG A 39 -3.60 -10.05 -0.09
CA ARG A 39 -4.15 -11.36 0.31
C ARG A 39 -5.58 -11.56 -0.20
N GLU A 40 -6.41 -10.52 -0.13
CA GLU A 40 -7.76 -10.52 -0.72
C GLU A 40 -7.71 -10.75 -2.24
N LEU A 41 -6.82 -10.06 -2.96
CA LEU A 41 -6.64 -10.27 -4.40
C LEU A 41 -6.22 -11.71 -4.69
N LEU A 42 -5.20 -12.21 -3.98
CA LEU A 42 -4.68 -13.55 -4.18
C LEU A 42 -5.81 -14.59 -4.02
N SER A 43 -6.59 -14.48 -2.94
CA SER A 43 -7.73 -15.36 -2.69
C SER A 43 -8.76 -15.34 -3.83
N ARG A 44 -9.00 -14.19 -4.46
CA ARG A 44 -9.92 -14.06 -5.60
C ARG A 44 -9.38 -14.66 -6.89
N LEU A 45 -8.06 -14.62 -7.10
CA LEU A 45 -7.41 -15.13 -8.31
C LEU A 45 -7.22 -16.65 -8.27
N THR A 46 -7.14 -17.25 -7.08
CA THR A 46 -6.87 -18.68 -6.89
C THR A 46 -8.10 -19.48 -6.47
N SER A 47 -9.29 -18.87 -6.44
CA SER A 47 -10.57 -19.56 -6.19
C SER A 47 -11.27 -19.94 -7.50
#